data_AF-A0A8H6UR42-F1
#
_entry.id   AF-A0A8H6UR42-F1
#
_cell.length_a   1.000
_cell.length_b   1.000
_cell.length_c   1.000
_cell.angle_alpha   90.00
_cell.angle_beta   90.00
_cell.angle_gamma   90.00
#
_symmetry.space_group_name_H-M   'P 1'
#
loop_
_entity.id
_entity.type
_entity.pdbx_description
1 polymer ?
#
loop_
_entity_poly.entity_id
_entity_poly.type
_entity_poly.pdbx_seq_one_letter_code
_entity_poly.pdbx_strand_id
1 'polypeptide(L)'
;MATEAASIYPALQDRPIKNTICLFDVDETLTPARRSVTPEMLMLLSQLRHKCAIGYVGGSNLAKQQEQLGTAATDVTSLFDFCFPENGLMAFRLGKPLASTSFIDWIGEEKYQKLVNFILRYFADLQLPKKRGTFIEFRNGMINVSPIGRNASVEERNEFEAYDKEHHIRADMVNALKKEFPDYGLTYSIGGQISFDVFPTGWDKTYCLRHVEAEKEITGVEYTTIHFFGDKCFPGGNDYEIYSDPRTIGHSEATNSHLSNEGWKLLICASAAAFLADESSLLIYTEDGAAEICHRSSALTPPSSDLERLLYPDYGRSTPRQRSLNFATSTPAAHTKFEPCFFSAASRDLGPTGLVARCPSTSPSAPKNRPALEDLNSPIRYNGVYVAAFRPARRAFHASAPQQREHHFDTLRFVQRLKDEGFSEEQAVAMMRVLNDVIQESIQHLTRTMVLREDTERSAYTQKVDFAKLRSELLNADSTEAQLTRTSHEKIAADLAKLNSRLRDEIGRTQASVRLDLNLEKGRIREEANGQEMRIKETETRIEQEVAGLRERVEAVKFSTLQWLMGVCTGTAALILGAWRLFM
;
A
#
# COMPACT_ATOMS: atom_id res chain seq x y z
N MET A 1 -33.83 -0.74 31.37
CA MET A 1 -32.37 -0.83 31.53
C MET A 1 -31.88 -1.91 30.59
N ALA A 2 -31.29 -1.52 29.46
CA ALA A 2 -30.71 -2.47 28.51
C ALA A 2 -29.35 -2.90 29.06
N THR A 3 -29.17 -4.20 29.26
CA THR A 3 -27.90 -4.82 29.60
C THR A 3 -26.88 -4.51 28.50
N GLU A 4 -25.90 -3.66 28.82
CA GLU A 4 -24.68 -3.50 28.03
C GLU A 4 -23.95 -4.84 27.97
N ALA A 5 -23.81 -5.39 26.77
CA ALA A 5 -22.88 -6.48 26.54
C ALA A 5 -21.48 -5.96 26.88
N ALA A 6 -20.83 -6.55 27.88
CA ALA A 6 -19.47 -6.19 28.27
C ALA A 6 -18.55 -6.26 27.05
N SER A 7 -17.93 -5.13 26.70
CA SER A 7 -16.91 -5.13 25.65
C SER A 7 -15.76 -6.04 26.08
N ILE A 8 -15.29 -6.91 25.17
CA ILE A 8 -14.16 -7.84 25.40
C ILE A 8 -12.89 -7.09 25.86
N TYR A 9 -12.80 -5.80 25.54
CA TYR A 9 -11.71 -4.91 25.90
C TYR A 9 -12.17 -3.85 26.91
N PRO A 10 -11.28 -3.39 27.83
CA PRO A 10 -11.57 -2.27 28.72
C PRO A 10 -11.97 -1.01 27.92
N ALA A 11 -12.75 -0.11 28.52
CA ALA A 11 -12.99 1.20 27.90
C ALA A 11 -11.67 1.99 27.76
N LEU A 12 -11.62 3.01 26.91
CA LEU A 12 -10.39 3.76 26.65
C LEU A 12 -9.80 4.38 27.93
N GLN A 13 -10.65 4.91 28.79
CA GLN A 13 -10.27 5.45 30.10
C GLN A 13 -9.80 4.39 31.11
N ASP A 14 -10.19 3.12 30.90
CA ASP A 14 -9.91 2.00 31.82
C ASP A 14 -8.67 1.20 31.41
N ARG A 15 -8.01 1.55 30.30
CA ARG A 15 -6.75 0.93 29.88
C ARG A 15 -5.66 1.17 30.96
N PRO A 16 -4.81 0.17 31.27
CA PRO A 16 -3.84 0.28 32.35
C PRO A 16 -2.70 1.26 32.01
N ILE A 17 -2.25 1.31 30.75
CA ILE A 17 -1.29 2.32 30.30
C ILE A 17 -2.06 3.57 29.90
N LYS A 18 -2.04 4.56 30.79
CA LYS A 18 -2.80 5.81 30.63
C LYS A 18 -2.19 6.70 29.55
N ASN A 19 -3.02 7.55 28.96
CA ASN A 19 -2.63 8.62 28.04
C ASN A 19 -1.80 8.15 26.82
N THR A 20 -1.87 6.86 26.48
CA THR A 20 -1.01 6.23 25.48
C THR A 20 -1.82 5.59 24.35
N ILE A 21 -1.41 5.86 23.12
CA ILE A 21 -1.97 5.27 21.90
C ILE A 21 -0.84 4.83 20.96
N CYS A 22 -1.01 3.68 20.33
CA CYS A 22 -0.15 3.21 19.24
C CYS A 22 -0.88 3.33 17.90
N LEU A 23 -0.30 4.11 16.98
CA LEU A 23 -0.76 4.30 15.61
C LEU A 23 0.18 3.57 14.64
N PHE A 24 -0.39 2.85 13.69
CA PHE A 24 0.36 2.04 12.74
C PHE A 24 0.03 2.43 11.30
N ASP A 25 1.03 2.53 10.42
CA ASP A 25 0.79 2.31 9.00
C ASP A 25 0.35 0.86 8.75
N VAL A 26 -0.27 0.61 7.59
CA VAL A 26 -0.80 -0.70 7.21
C VAL A 26 0.17 -1.46 6.32
N ASP A 27 0.40 -0.96 5.11
CA ASP A 27 1.26 -1.62 4.11
C ASP A 27 2.73 -1.57 4.56
N GLU A 28 3.44 -2.69 4.46
CA GLU A 28 4.85 -2.85 4.86
C GLU A 28 5.14 -2.60 6.35
N THR A 29 4.12 -2.21 7.14
CA THR A 29 4.21 -2.04 8.60
C THR A 29 3.46 -3.13 9.37
N LEU A 30 2.14 -3.25 9.18
CA LEU A 30 1.33 -4.32 9.79
C LEU A 30 1.23 -5.55 8.90
N THR A 31 1.24 -5.34 7.58
CA THR A 31 1.12 -6.41 6.60
C THR A 31 2.24 -6.34 5.56
N PRO A 32 2.65 -7.47 4.96
CA PRO A 32 3.46 -7.40 3.76
C PRO A 32 2.71 -6.62 2.67
N ALA A 33 3.41 -5.85 1.84
CA ALA A 33 2.81 -4.98 0.83
C ALA A 33 1.64 -5.66 0.07
N ARG A 34 0.42 -5.09 0.20
CA ARG A 34 -0.80 -5.57 -0.46
C ARG A 34 -1.19 -7.02 -0.15
N ARG A 35 -0.78 -7.57 0.99
CA ARG A 35 -1.19 -8.89 1.48
C ARG A 35 -1.96 -8.77 2.79
N SER A 36 -2.63 -9.86 3.16
CA SER A 36 -3.35 -9.96 4.42
C SER A 36 -2.39 -10.06 5.61
N VAL A 37 -2.84 -9.56 6.75
CA VAL A 37 -2.17 -9.61 8.05
C VAL A 37 -1.99 -11.06 8.51
N THR A 38 -0.90 -11.31 9.24
CA THR A 38 -0.66 -12.63 9.84
C THR A 38 -1.49 -12.80 11.12
N PRO A 39 -1.93 -14.03 11.46
CA PRO A 39 -2.64 -14.29 12.72
C PRO A 39 -1.83 -13.88 13.96
N GLU A 40 -0.50 -14.01 13.90
CA GLU A 40 0.42 -13.61 14.97
C GLU A 40 0.38 -12.10 15.23
N MET A 41 0.35 -11.28 14.18
CA MET A 41 0.23 -9.84 14.30
C MET A 41 -1.15 -9.44 14.88
N LEU A 42 -2.24 -10.09 14.44
CA LEU A 42 -3.56 -9.86 15.02
C LEU A 42 -3.62 -10.21 16.51
N MET A 43 -3.00 -11.32 16.90
CA MET A 43 -2.89 -11.71 18.30
C MET A 43 -2.10 -10.69 19.12
N LEU A 44 -0.98 -10.19 18.57
CA LEU A 44 -0.18 -9.16 19.19
C LEU A 44 -0.97 -7.85 19.36
N LEU A 45 -1.65 -7.38 18.30
CA LEU A 45 -2.48 -6.17 18.37
C LEU A 45 -3.60 -6.32 19.40
N SER A 46 -4.24 -7.50 19.49
CA SER A 46 -5.25 -7.78 20.51
C SER A 46 -4.67 -7.69 21.94
N GLN A 47 -3.49 -8.27 22.17
CA GLN A 47 -2.79 -8.18 23.46
C GLN A 47 -2.38 -6.74 23.81
N LEU A 48 -1.87 -5.98 22.82
CA LEU A 48 -1.49 -4.58 22.97
C LEU A 48 -2.71 -3.72 23.31
N ARG A 49 -3.83 -4.00 22.65
CA ARG A 49 -5.10 -3.32 22.88
C ARG A 49 -5.48 -3.43 24.35
N HIS A 50 -5.39 -4.59 25.00
CA HIS A 50 -5.68 -4.70 26.45
C HIS A 50 -4.87 -3.72 27.33
N LYS A 51 -3.71 -3.23 26.88
CA LYS A 51 -2.84 -2.33 27.63
C LYS A 51 -3.04 -0.85 27.32
N CYS A 52 -3.17 -0.48 26.05
CA CYS A 52 -3.29 0.91 25.59
C CYS A 52 -4.22 1.01 24.38
N ALA A 53 -4.55 2.23 23.96
CA ALA A 53 -5.35 2.41 22.75
C ALA A 53 -4.54 2.05 21.49
N ILE A 54 -5.20 1.47 20.49
CA ILE A 54 -4.55 1.18 19.20
C ILE A 54 -5.37 1.74 18.03
N GLY A 55 -4.67 2.18 16.99
CA GLY A 55 -5.29 2.57 15.73
C GLY A 55 -4.38 2.39 14.53
N TYR A 56 -4.96 2.36 13.33
CA TYR A 56 -4.19 2.40 12.09
C TYR A 56 -4.46 3.70 11.34
N VAL A 57 -3.48 4.14 10.54
CA VAL A 57 -3.61 5.25 9.61
C VAL A 57 -3.02 4.87 8.25
N GLY A 58 -3.86 4.90 7.21
CA GLY A 58 -3.44 4.51 5.86
C GLY A 58 -4.02 5.43 4.81
N GLY A 59 -3.28 5.65 3.72
CA GLY A 59 -3.74 6.48 2.60
C GLY A 59 -4.81 5.82 1.72
N SER A 60 -4.98 4.50 1.82
CA SER A 60 -6.00 3.72 1.11
C SER A 60 -7.41 3.90 1.72
N ASN A 61 -8.44 3.49 0.99
CA ASN A 61 -9.83 3.49 1.45
C ASN A 61 -10.16 2.29 2.36
N LEU A 62 -11.25 2.39 3.13
CA LEU A 62 -11.65 1.38 4.14
C LEU A 62 -11.73 -0.04 3.57
N ALA A 63 -12.22 -0.21 2.34
CA ALA A 63 -12.34 -1.51 1.69
C ALA A 63 -10.99 -2.24 1.55
N LYS A 64 -9.92 -1.50 1.25
CA LYS A 64 -8.56 -2.07 1.20
C LYS A 64 -8.07 -2.46 2.58
N GLN A 65 -8.30 -1.62 3.61
CA GLN A 65 -7.93 -2.01 4.97
C GLN A 65 -8.74 -3.21 5.47
N GLN A 66 -10.00 -3.33 5.06
CA GLN A 66 -10.83 -4.51 5.35
C GLN A 66 -10.26 -5.78 4.71
N GLU A 67 -9.77 -5.71 3.47
CA GLU A 67 -9.12 -6.84 2.78
C GLU A 67 -7.80 -7.25 3.44
N GLN A 68 -7.03 -6.28 3.92
CA GLN A 68 -5.71 -6.52 4.51
C GLN A 68 -5.76 -6.97 5.97
N LEU A 69 -6.56 -6.31 6.80
CA LEU A 69 -6.56 -6.49 8.25
C LEU A 69 -7.78 -7.28 8.75
N GLY A 70 -8.89 -7.21 8.03
CA GLY A 70 -10.15 -7.86 8.39
C GLY A 70 -10.34 -9.22 7.72
N THR A 71 -11.51 -9.81 7.97
CA THR A 71 -11.98 -11.01 7.25
C THR A 71 -13.46 -10.85 6.88
N ALA A 72 -14.02 -11.76 6.10
CA ALA A 72 -15.45 -11.73 5.80
C ALA A 72 -16.34 -11.86 7.06
N ALA A 73 -15.82 -12.42 8.15
CA ALA A 73 -16.52 -12.59 9.42
C ALA A 73 -16.20 -11.49 10.44
N THR A 74 -15.14 -10.69 10.22
CA THR A 74 -14.64 -9.71 11.18
C THR A 74 -14.35 -8.39 10.50
N ASP A 75 -15.12 -7.38 10.87
CA ASP A 75 -14.92 -6.01 10.40
C ASP A 75 -13.62 -5.44 10.99
N VAL A 76 -12.79 -4.81 10.16
CA VAL A 76 -11.53 -4.17 10.57
C VAL A 76 -11.76 -3.10 11.66
N THR A 77 -12.91 -2.43 11.63
CA THR A 77 -13.28 -1.42 12.63
C THR A 77 -13.52 -2.00 14.03
N SER A 78 -13.71 -3.31 14.12
CA SER A 78 -13.81 -4.02 15.40
C SER A 78 -12.46 -4.37 16.01
N LEU A 79 -11.38 -4.39 15.22
CA LEU A 79 -10.04 -4.81 15.64
C LEU A 79 -9.25 -3.68 16.33
N PHE A 80 -9.54 -2.43 15.97
CA PHE A 80 -8.85 -1.24 16.48
C PHE A 80 -9.79 -0.33 17.26
N ASP A 81 -9.24 0.53 18.11
CA ASP A 81 -10.02 1.58 18.77
C ASP A 81 -10.25 2.75 17.83
N PHE A 82 -9.26 3.08 17.02
CA PHE A 82 -9.33 4.10 15.98
C PHE A 82 -8.95 3.54 14.60
N CYS A 83 -9.70 3.92 13.57
CA CYS A 83 -9.41 3.53 12.20
C CYS A 83 -9.39 4.78 11.33
N PHE A 84 -8.26 5.06 10.67
CA PHE A 84 -8.07 6.25 9.85
C PHE A 84 -7.74 5.91 8.39
N PRO A 85 -8.73 5.43 7.60
CA PRO A 85 -8.62 5.39 6.14
C PRO A 85 -8.42 6.79 5.55
N GLU A 86 -7.83 6.86 4.36
CA GLU A 86 -7.60 8.12 3.63
C GLU A 86 -6.90 9.18 4.51
N ASN A 87 -5.83 8.78 5.21
CA ASN A 87 -5.06 9.61 6.16
C ASN A 87 -5.88 10.13 7.37
N GLY A 88 -7.10 9.62 7.59
CA GLY A 88 -8.00 10.08 8.66
C GLY A 88 -9.08 11.06 8.20
N LEU A 89 -9.21 11.30 6.90
CA LEU A 89 -10.37 12.02 6.36
C LEU A 89 -11.67 11.26 6.59
N MET A 90 -11.60 9.95 6.41
CA MET A 90 -12.56 9.03 7.01
C MET A 90 -11.97 8.53 8.32
N ALA A 91 -12.78 8.52 9.38
CA ALA A 91 -12.33 8.07 10.68
C ALA A 91 -13.42 7.28 11.38
N PHE A 92 -13.03 6.23 12.09
CA PHE A 92 -13.91 5.46 12.97
C PHE A 92 -13.33 5.42 14.37
N ARG A 93 -14.20 5.52 15.36
CA ARG A 93 -13.91 5.37 16.78
C ARG A 93 -14.79 4.27 17.36
N LEU A 94 -14.17 3.21 17.87
CA LEU A 94 -14.85 2.05 18.45
C LEU A 94 -15.97 1.51 17.53
N GLY A 95 -15.68 1.35 16.24
CA GLY A 95 -16.63 0.90 15.23
C GLY A 95 -17.62 1.97 14.72
N LYS A 96 -17.66 3.16 15.31
CA LYS A 96 -18.59 4.23 14.92
C LYS A 96 -17.91 5.25 14.00
N PRO A 97 -18.50 5.64 12.87
CA PRO A 97 -17.93 6.66 12.00
C PRO A 97 -17.91 8.03 12.71
N LEU A 98 -16.84 8.78 12.52
CA LEU A 98 -16.71 10.19 12.91
C LEU A 98 -17.06 11.09 11.73
N ALA A 99 -17.23 12.38 12.00
CA ALA A 99 -17.48 13.37 10.96
C ALA A 99 -16.28 13.44 9.99
N SER A 100 -16.53 13.08 8.73
CA SER A 100 -15.58 13.20 7.63
C SER A 100 -15.72 14.55 6.94
N THR A 101 -14.62 15.07 6.40
CA THR A 101 -14.62 16.20 5.46
C THR A 101 -14.15 15.72 4.10
N SER A 102 -14.46 16.48 3.06
CA SER A 102 -13.99 16.22 1.70
C SER A 102 -13.20 17.41 1.17
N PHE A 103 -12.33 17.16 0.19
CA PHE A 103 -11.52 18.18 -0.45
C PHE A 103 -12.38 19.29 -1.03
N ILE A 104 -13.53 18.93 -1.62
CA ILE A 104 -14.45 19.90 -2.22
C ILE A 104 -15.16 20.76 -1.16
N ASP A 105 -15.52 20.18 -0.03
CA ASP A 105 -16.14 20.93 1.09
C ASP A 105 -15.13 21.91 1.72
N TRP A 106 -13.86 21.51 1.80
CA TRP A 106 -12.80 22.37 2.35
C TRP A 106 -12.42 23.52 1.42
N ILE A 107 -12.17 23.22 0.13
CA ILE A 107 -11.69 24.22 -0.83
C ILE A 107 -12.81 25.11 -1.36
N GLY A 108 -14.04 24.57 -1.45
CA GLY A 108 -15.19 25.18 -2.10
C GLY A 108 -15.18 25.08 -3.62
N GLU A 109 -16.38 24.97 -4.21
CA GLU A 109 -16.59 24.74 -5.64
C GLU A 109 -15.92 25.80 -6.54
N GLU A 110 -15.99 27.08 -6.17
CA GLU A 110 -15.43 28.17 -6.98
C GLU A 110 -13.90 28.07 -7.08
N LYS A 111 -13.23 27.83 -5.95
CA LYS A 111 -11.77 27.70 -5.91
C LYS A 111 -11.31 26.41 -6.59
N TYR A 112 -12.05 25.31 -6.40
CA TYR A 112 -11.81 24.05 -7.07
C TYR A 112 -11.88 24.18 -8.59
N GLN A 113 -12.93 24.83 -9.12
CA GLN A 113 -13.06 25.06 -10.56
C GLN A 113 -11.92 25.93 -11.10
N LYS A 114 -11.48 26.96 -10.37
CA LYS A 114 -10.29 27.75 -10.75
C LYS A 114 -9.03 26.88 -10.87
N LEU A 115 -8.79 26.02 -9.87
CA LEU A 115 -7.67 25.06 -9.87
C LEU A 115 -7.75 24.10 -11.05
N VAL A 116 -8.89 23.44 -11.25
CA VAL A 116 -9.10 22.47 -12.33
C VAL A 116 -8.99 23.13 -13.70
N ASN A 117 -9.57 24.30 -13.89
CA ASN A 117 -9.50 25.03 -15.16
C ASN A 117 -8.06 25.43 -15.50
N PHE A 118 -7.27 25.84 -14.52
CA PHE A 118 -5.85 26.11 -14.72
C PHE A 118 -5.11 24.84 -15.16
N ILE A 119 -5.31 23.72 -14.46
CA ILE A 119 -4.68 22.44 -14.79
C ILE A 119 -5.03 21.99 -16.21
N LEU A 120 -6.31 22.08 -16.60
CA LEU A 120 -6.76 21.67 -17.93
C LEU A 120 -6.19 22.56 -19.04
N ARG A 121 -6.10 23.89 -18.83
CA ARG A 121 -5.45 24.80 -19.78
C ARG A 121 -3.96 24.52 -19.89
N TYR A 122 -3.28 24.34 -18.75
CA TYR A 122 -1.86 23.98 -18.72
C TYR A 122 -1.61 22.70 -19.53
N PHE A 123 -2.45 21.67 -19.37
CA PHE A 123 -2.37 20.46 -20.16
C PHE A 123 -2.70 20.62 -21.63
N ALA A 124 -3.52 21.59 -22.02
CA ALA A 124 -3.77 21.88 -23.43
C ALA A 124 -2.50 22.42 -24.11
N ASP A 125 -1.77 23.30 -23.43
CA ASP A 125 -0.57 23.96 -23.95
C ASP A 125 0.69 23.08 -23.87
N LEU A 126 0.74 22.16 -22.89
CA LEU A 126 1.88 21.28 -22.67
C LEU A 126 2.11 20.32 -23.85
N GLN A 127 3.31 20.32 -24.43
CA GLN A 127 3.70 19.37 -25.47
C GLN A 127 4.31 18.12 -24.85
N LEU A 128 3.80 16.96 -25.21
CA LEU A 128 4.28 15.64 -24.74
C LEU A 128 4.32 14.67 -25.92
N PRO A 129 5.21 13.65 -25.89
CA PRO A 129 5.24 12.62 -26.93
C PRO A 129 3.89 11.89 -27.07
N LYS A 130 3.20 11.66 -25.95
CA LYS A 130 1.92 10.96 -25.89
C LYS A 130 1.02 11.60 -24.83
N LYS A 131 -0.28 11.67 -25.13
CA LYS A 131 -1.36 11.97 -24.17
C LYS A 131 -2.42 10.88 -24.26
N ARG A 132 -3.04 10.53 -23.13
CA ARG A 132 -4.08 9.51 -23.04
C ARG A 132 -5.35 10.16 -22.47
N GLY A 133 -5.81 9.73 -21.31
CA GLY A 133 -7.00 10.25 -20.65
C GLY A 133 -6.91 10.09 -19.13
N THR A 134 -7.88 10.66 -18.43
CA THR A 134 -7.87 10.77 -16.95
C THR A 134 -6.68 11.58 -16.47
N PHE A 135 -6.62 12.84 -16.92
CA PHE A 135 -5.57 13.80 -16.55
C PHE A 135 -5.74 14.31 -15.11
N ILE A 136 -6.98 14.38 -14.64
CA ILE A 136 -7.34 14.76 -13.28
C ILE A 136 -8.26 13.67 -12.75
N GLU A 137 -7.89 13.05 -11.65
CA GLU A 137 -8.73 12.09 -10.92
C GLU A 137 -9.11 12.71 -9.58
N PHE A 138 -10.40 13.01 -9.42
CA PHE A 138 -10.92 13.54 -8.17
C PHE A 138 -11.12 12.41 -7.15
N ARG A 139 -10.58 12.61 -5.95
CA ARG A 139 -10.75 11.72 -4.80
C ARG A 139 -11.30 12.53 -3.62
N ASN A 140 -11.77 11.83 -2.60
CA ASN A 140 -12.35 12.47 -1.42
C ASN A 140 -11.36 13.42 -0.73
N GLY A 141 -10.09 13.04 -0.62
CA GLY A 141 -9.06 13.83 0.07
C GLY A 141 -8.17 14.73 -0.79
N MET A 142 -8.21 14.56 -2.10
CA MET A 142 -7.17 15.10 -2.97
C MET A 142 -7.59 15.01 -4.43
N ILE A 143 -6.84 15.69 -5.29
CA ILE A 143 -6.84 15.38 -6.72
C ILE A 143 -5.50 14.78 -7.11
N ASN A 144 -5.55 13.73 -7.92
CA ASN A 144 -4.35 13.19 -8.57
C ASN A 144 -4.27 13.78 -9.98
N VAL A 145 -3.12 14.38 -10.30
CA VAL A 145 -2.89 15.13 -11.53
C VAL A 145 -1.80 14.43 -12.34
N SER A 146 -2.11 14.03 -13.57
CA SER A 146 -1.21 13.27 -14.45
C SER A 146 -1.12 13.91 -15.84
N PRO A 147 0.06 14.42 -16.25
CA PRO A 147 0.23 15.06 -17.56
C PRO A 147 -0.01 14.14 -18.76
N ILE A 148 0.48 12.90 -18.70
CA ILE A 148 0.20 11.87 -19.73
C ILE A 148 -1.23 11.31 -19.61
N GLY A 149 -1.79 11.29 -18.40
CA GLY A 149 -3.09 10.72 -18.06
C GLY A 149 -3.00 9.29 -17.51
N ARG A 150 -3.84 8.96 -16.53
CA ARG A 150 -3.82 7.65 -15.83
C ARG A 150 -4.16 6.46 -16.73
N ASN A 151 -4.81 6.68 -17.87
CA ASN A 151 -5.13 5.63 -18.83
C ASN A 151 -3.92 5.17 -19.66
N ALA A 152 -2.71 5.67 -19.39
CA ALA A 152 -1.48 5.21 -20.03
C ALA A 152 -1.15 3.75 -19.70
N SER A 153 -0.66 3.02 -20.71
CA SER A 153 -0.18 1.65 -20.57
C SER A 153 1.08 1.59 -19.69
N VAL A 154 1.48 0.40 -19.26
CA VAL A 154 2.69 0.22 -18.44
C VAL A 154 3.94 0.71 -19.18
N GLU A 155 4.03 0.41 -20.48
CA GLU A 155 5.14 0.85 -21.33
C GLU A 155 5.17 2.38 -21.46
N GLU A 156 4.00 2.99 -21.66
CA GLU A 156 3.86 4.45 -21.78
C GLU A 156 4.18 5.17 -20.47
N ARG A 157 3.87 4.56 -19.32
CA ARG A 157 4.23 5.07 -17.99
C ARG A 157 5.74 5.08 -17.80
N ASN A 158 6.42 4.01 -18.19
CA ASN A 158 7.89 3.92 -18.12
C ASN A 158 8.55 4.95 -19.04
N GLU A 159 8.03 5.12 -20.25
CA GLU A 159 8.50 6.14 -21.21
C GLU A 159 8.31 7.55 -20.66
N PHE A 160 7.12 7.85 -20.10
CA PHE A 160 6.85 9.14 -19.49
C PHE A 160 7.73 9.41 -18.27
N GLU A 161 8.00 8.41 -17.42
CA GLU A 161 8.87 8.57 -16.26
C GLU A 161 10.30 8.94 -16.68
N ALA A 162 10.84 8.28 -17.71
CA ALA A 162 12.14 8.61 -18.26
C ALA A 162 12.16 10.04 -18.85
N TYR A 163 11.11 10.39 -19.59
CA TYR A 163 10.93 11.72 -20.17
C TYR A 163 10.81 12.82 -19.10
N ASP A 164 10.05 12.57 -18.03
CA ASP A 164 9.86 13.50 -16.90
C ASP A 164 11.15 13.71 -16.09
N LYS A 165 12.01 12.70 -15.97
CA LYS A 165 13.33 12.85 -15.33
C LYS A 165 14.27 13.75 -16.14
N GLU A 166 14.15 13.75 -17.46
CA GLU A 166 14.97 14.61 -18.34
C GLU A 166 14.39 16.02 -18.43
N HIS A 167 13.07 16.14 -18.62
CA HIS A 167 12.39 17.40 -18.92
C HIS A 167 11.66 18.05 -17.75
N HIS A 168 11.64 17.42 -16.57
CA HIS A 168 11.11 17.96 -15.32
C HIS A 168 9.65 18.42 -15.37
N ILE A 169 8.83 17.78 -16.22
CA ILE A 169 7.45 18.18 -16.55
C ILE A 169 6.59 18.36 -15.28
N ARG A 170 6.58 17.39 -14.38
CA ARG A 170 5.79 17.43 -13.14
C ARG A 170 6.31 18.50 -12.19
N ALA A 171 7.62 18.64 -12.03
CA ALA A 171 8.22 19.62 -11.14
C ALA A 171 7.91 21.05 -11.59
N ASP A 172 8.05 21.33 -12.88
CA ASP A 172 7.72 22.63 -13.47
C ASP A 172 6.24 22.97 -13.31
N MET A 173 5.36 21.99 -13.53
CA MET A 173 3.92 22.17 -13.32
C MET A 173 3.57 22.45 -11.86
N VAL A 174 4.19 21.73 -10.91
CA VAL A 174 4.00 21.98 -9.47
C VAL A 174 4.45 23.39 -9.10
N ASN A 175 5.58 23.86 -9.66
CA ASN A 175 6.04 25.23 -9.44
C ASN A 175 5.08 26.27 -10.04
N ALA A 176 4.52 26.01 -11.22
CA ALA A 176 3.51 26.86 -11.83
C ALA A 176 2.23 26.92 -10.97
N LEU A 177 1.77 25.78 -10.44
CA LEU A 177 0.62 25.71 -9.54
C LEU A 177 0.86 26.47 -8.23
N LYS A 178 2.02 26.32 -7.61
CA LYS A 178 2.40 27.07 -6.40
C LYS A 178 2.46 28.58 -6.64
N LYS A 179 2.89 28.99 -7.84
CA LYS A 179 2.96 30.41 -8.22
C LYS A 179 1.58 31.01 -8.47
N GLU A 180 0.67 30.25 -9.09
CA GLU A 180 -0.69 30.71 -9.39
C GLU A 180 -1.59 30.71 -8.15
N PHE A 181 -1.42 29.72 -7.26
CA PHE A 181 -2.28 29.53 -6.08
C PHE A 181 -1.49 29.57 -4.75
N PRO A 182 -0.75 30.67 -4.45
CA PRO A 182 0.06 30.74 -3.25
C PRO A 182 -0.76 30.82 -1.95
N ASP A 183 -2.00 31.32 -2.03
CA ASP A 183 -2.92 31.54 -0.91
C ASP A 183 -3.89 30.38 -0.69
N TYR A 184 -3.82 29.33 -1.51
CA TYR A 184 -4.74 28.19 -1.43
C TYR A 184 -4.38 27.18 -0.34
N GLY A 185 -3.19 27.26 0.28
CA GLY A 185 -2.78 26.33 1.33
C GLY A 185 -2.75 24.87 0.86
N LEU A 186 -2.21 24.63 -0.35
CA LEU A 186 -2.10 23.31 -0.95
C LEU A 186 -0.68 22.76 -0.84
N THR A 187 -0.59 21.48 -0.53
CA THR A 187 0.62 20.68 -0.62
C THR A 187 0.59 19.84 -1.89
N TYR A 188 1.76 19.71 -2.52
CA TYR A 188 1.95 18.99 -3.77
C TYR A 188 2.98 17.89 -3.55
N SER A 189 2.59 16.64 -3.78
CA SER A 189 3.47 15.48 -3.61
C SER A 189 3.67 14.76 -4.95
N ILE A 190 4.90 14.77 -5.45
CA ILE A 190 5.25 14.04 -6.68
C ILE A 190 5.51 12.59 -6.32
N GLY A 191 4.57 11.71 -6.69
CA GLY A 191 4.61 10.28 -6.35
C GLY A 191 4.37 9.37 -7.57
N GLY A 192 5.08 8.25 -7.61
CA GLY A 192 5.00 7.28 -8.70
C GLY A 192 5.57 7.77 -10.03
N GLN A 193 5.16 7.12 -11.12
CA GLN A 193 5.79 7.29 -12.44
C GLN A 193 5.21 8.46 -13.26
N ILE A 194 3.92 8.78 -13.09
CA ILE A 194 3.17 9.62 -14.05
C ILE A 194 2.36 10.77 -13.45
N SER A 195 2.29 10.89 -12.13
CA SER A 195 1.37 11.82 -11.48
C SER A 195 1.99 12.52 -10.28
N PHE A 196 1.25 13.49 -9.75
CA PHE A 196 1.46 14.07 -8.44
C PHE A 196 0.09 14.33 -7.79
N ASP A 197 0.05 14.33 -6.46
CA ASP A 197 -1.15 14.58 -5.68
C ASP A 197 -1.20 16.04 -5.22
N VAL A 198 -2.40 16.62 -5.21
CA VAL A 198 -2.69 17.96 -4.69
C VAL A 198 -3.74 17.84 -3.61
N PHE A 199 -3.41 18.29 -2.41
CA PHE A 199 -4.26 18.21 -1.24
C PHE A 199 -4.02 19.41 -0.32
N PRO A 200 -4.94 19.74 0.59
CA PRO A 200 -4.74 20.81 1.55
C PRO A 200 -3.55 20.50 2.46
N THR A 201 -2.77 21.52 2.81
CA THR A 201 -1.64 21.35 3.71
C THR A 201 -2.09 20.74 5.05
N GLY A 202 -1.39 19.70 5.51
CA GLY A 202 -1.74 18.92 6.70
C GLY A 202 -2.78 17.81 6.47
N TRP A 203 -3.11 17.47 5.22
CA TRP A 203 -3.91 16.29 4.84
C TRP A 203 -3.03 15.06 4.51
N ASP A 204 -1.78 15.08 4.95
CA ASP A 204 -0.95 13.88 5.14
C ASP A 204 -1.42 13.10 6.39
N LYS A 205 -0.66 12.08 6.81
CA LYS A 205 -1.06 11.22 7.95
C LYS A 205 -1.21 11.99 9.27
N THR A 206 -0.60 13.16 9.43
CA THR A 206 -0.81 14.02 10.61
C THR A 206 -2.26 14.47 10.77
N TYR A 207 -3.06 14.43 9.70
CA TYR A 207 -4.48 14.78 9.72
C TYR A 207 -5.24 13.99 10.79
N CYS A 208 -4.94 12.71 10.99
CA CYS A 208 -5.65 11.85 11.93
C CYS A 208 -5.45 12.25 13.39
N LEU A 209 -4.36 12.97 13.72
CA LEU A 209 -4.03 13.38 15.08
C LEU A 209 -5.10 14.29 15.69
N ARG A 210 -5.85 15.04 14.86
CA ARG A 210 -6.99 15.83 15.34
C ARG A 210 -8.07 14.99 16.02
N HIS A 211 -8.28 13.76 15.54
CA HIS A 211 -9.29 12.84 16.07
C HIS A 211 -8.80 12.21 17.38
N VAL A 212 -7.49 11.99 17.48
CA VAL A 212 -6.82 11.53 18.71
C VAL A 212 -6.90 12.63 19.78
N GLU A 213 -6.64 13.88 19.42
CA GLU A 213 -6.77 15.05 20.31
C GLU A 213 -8.21 15.27 20.77
N ALA A 214 -9.19 15.11 19.86
CA ALA A 214 -10.60 15.27 20.16
C ALA A 214 -11.14 14.24 21.17
N GLU A 215 -10.42 13.14 21.41
CA GLU A 215 -10.80 12.14 22.42
C GLU A 215 -10.92 12.74 23.83
N LYS A 216 -10.12 13.78 24.12
CA LYS A 216 -10.16 14.52 25.38
C LYS A 216 -11.56 15.06 25.69
N GLU A 217 -12.29 15.54 24.68
CA GLU A 217 -13.63 16.08 24.84
C GLU A 217 -14.71 14.98 24.95
N ILE A 218 -14.39 13.74 24.55
CA ILE A 218 -15.34 12.62 24.51
C ILE A 218 -15.26 11.78 25.80
N THR A 219 -14.05 11.34 26.17
CA THR A 219 -13.84 10.46 27.35
C THR A 219 -12.98 11.10 28.44
N GLY A 220 -12.41 12.28 28.20
CA GLY A 220 -11.43 12.91 29.10
C GLY A 220 -10.02 12.35 28.96
N VAL A 221 -9.78 11.37 28.07
CA VAL A 221 -8.45 10.81 27.83
C VAL A 221 -7.67 11.74 26.91
N GLU A 222 -6.58 12.30 27.42
CA GLU A 222 -5.64 13.11 26.66
C GLU A 222 -4.43 12.26 26.28
N TYR A 223 -4.25 11.95 25.00
CA TYR A 223 -3.10 11.15 24.56
C TYR A 223 -1.83 11.99 24.50
N THR A 224 -1.04 11.95 25.56
CA THR A 224 0.28 12.61 25.65
C THR A 224 1.38 11.78 25.01
N THR A 225 1.19 10.46 24.92
CA THR A 225 2.17 9.51 24.39
C THR A 225 1.58 8.85 23.14
N ILE A 226 1.92 9.36 21.97
CA ILE A 226 1.43 8.85 20.67
C ILE A 226 2.59 8.14 19.98
N HIS A 227 2.62 6.81 20.03
CA HIS A 227 3.59 6.06 19.23
C HIS A 227 3.11 5.95 17.79
N PHE A 228 3.98 6.21 16.84
CA PHE A 228 3.70 6.00 15.43
C PHE A 228 4.70 5.00 14.84
N PHE A 229 4.21 4.00 14.10
CA PHE A 229 5.02 2.99 13.42
C PHE A 229 4.80 3.09 11.91
N GLY A 230 5.87 3.20 11.13
CA GLY A 230 5.81 3.28 9.68
C GLY A 230 7.09 2.75 9.01
N ASP A 231 7.00 2.41 7.73
CA ASP A 231 8.12 1.93 6.91
C ASP A 231 8.76 3.06 6.09
N LYS A 232 7.96 4.06 5.65
CA LYS A 232 8.39 5.15 4.76
C LYS A 232 8.64 6.46 5.51
N CYS A 233 9.44 6.40 6.58
CA CYS A 233 9.75 7.54 7.45
C CYS A 233 10.86 8.48 6.94
N PHE A 234 11.37 8.30 5.72
CA PHE A 234 12.40 9.17 5.12
C PHE A 234 11.78 10.41 4.46
N PRO A 235 12.51 11.54 4.29
CA PRO A 235 11.98 12.73 3.61
C PRO A 235 11.39 12.42 2.23
N GLY A 236 10.10 12.74 2.04
CA GLY A 236 9.34 12.44 0.82
C GLY A 236 8.58 11.10 0.85
N GLY A 237 8.78 10.27 1.88
CA GLY A 237 7.90 9.16 2.19
C GLY A 237 6.59 9.63 2.82
N ASN A 238 5.52 8.83 2.68
CA ASN A 238 4.17 9.18 3.16
C ASN A 238 3.99 9.09 4.69
N ASP A 239 4.98 8.56 5.40
CA ASP A 239 5.01 8.54 6.87
C ASP A 239 5.84 9.68 7.46
N TYR A 240 6.61 10.39 6.64
CA TYR A 240 7.61 11.35 7.12
C TYR A 240 7.01 12.43 8.01
N GLU A 241 5.88 13.02 7.61
CA GLU A 241 5.24 14.11 8.33
C GLU A 241 4.74 13.66 9.70
N ILE A 242 4.07 12.51 9.79
CA ILE A 242 3.57 11.99 11.07
C ILE A 242 4.67 11.42 11.95
N TYR A 243 5.71 10.82 11.37
CA TYR A 243 6.89 10.33 12.08
C TYR A 243 7.70 11.47 12.70
N SER A 244 7.81 12.60 12.00
CA SER A 244 8.60 13.76 12.43
C SER A 244 7.79 14.78 13.24
N ASP A 245 6.47 14.59 13.36
CA ASP A 245 5.60 15.48 14.12
C ASP A 245 5.97 15.44 15.61
N PRO A 246 6.16 16.59 16.29
CA PRO A 246 6.56 16.63 17.70
C PRO A 246 5.55 15.99 18.65
N ARG A 247 4.30 15.75 18.21
CA ARG A 247 3.27 15.06 19.00
C ARG A 247 3.50 13.54 19.03
N THR A 248 4.29 12.99 18.12
CA THR A 248 4.49 11.54 17.99
C THR A 248 5.88 11.11 18.44
N ILE A 249 5.96 9.86 18.88
CA ILE A 249 7.18 9.11 19.10
C ILE A 249 7.29 8.12 17.95
N GLY A 250 7.98 8.53 16.89
CA GLY A 250 8.10 7.79 15.65
C GLY A 250 9.07 6.61 15.73
N HIS A 251 8.65 5.46 15.19
CA HIS A 251 9.41 4.22 15.05
C HIS A 251 9.49 3.83 13.57
N SER A 252 10.71 3.59 13.06
CA SER A 252 10.97 3.29 11.64
C SER A 252 11.62 1.92 11.46
N GLU A 253 11.18 1.18 10.42
CA GLU A 253 11.74 -0.12 10.00
C GLU A 253 13.20 -0.04 9.57
N ALA A 254 13.55 0.97 8.78
CA ALA A 254 14.89 1.09 8.21
C ALA A 254 16.01 1.21 9.27
N THR A 255 15.72 1.74 10.45
CA THR A 255 16.68 1.88 11.56
C THR A 255 17.03 0.55 12.24
N ASN A 256 16.28 -0.52 11.95
CA ASN A 256 16.37 -1.80 12.64
C ASN A 256 16.52 -2.98 11.67
N SER A 257 17.16 -2.75 10.52
CA SER A 257 17.41 -3.73 9.45
C SER A 257 18.27 -4.95 9.85
N HIS A 258 18.67 -5.08 11.11
CA HIS A 258 19.32 -6.25 11.68
C HIS A 258 18.33 -7.25 12.30
N LEU A 259 17.06 -6.87 12.45
CA LEU A 259 16.03 -7.69 13.06
C LEU A 259 15.25 -8.44 11.97
N SER A 260 15.17 -9.77 12.10
CA SER A 260 14.26 -10.60 11.28
C SER A 260 12.80 -10.14 11.46
N ASN A 261 11.85 -10.64 10.65
CA ASN A 261 10.41 -10.39 10.88
C ASN A 261 9.96 -10.65 12.33
N GLU A 262 10.65 -11.54 13.06
CA GLU A 262 10.45 -11.76 14.50
C GLU A 262 10.95 -10.60 15.37
N GLY A 263 12.08 -9.99 15.02
CA GLY A 263 12.63 -8.84 15.72
C GLY A 263 11.81 -7.55 15.53
N TRP A 264 11.09 -7.42 14.42
CA TRP A 264 10.14 -6.31 14.20
C TRP A 264 8.85 -6.46 15.01
N LYS A 265 8.33 -7.69 15.12
CA LYS A 265 7.29 -8.04 16.09
C LYS A 265 7.76 -7.81 17.52
N LEU A 266 9.00 -8.19 17.83
CA LEU A 266 9.62 -7.94 19.13
C LEU A 266 9.83 -6.45 19.39
N LEU A 267 10.06 -5.57 18.40
CA LEU A 267 10.15 -4.13 18.63
C LEU A 267 8.75 -3.51 18.84
N ILE A 268 7.70 -3.99 18.19
CA ILE A 268 6.32 -3.59 18.50
C ILE A 268 5.95 -4.06 19.92
N CYS A 269 6.29 -5.31 20.27
CA CYS A 269 6.14 -5.87 21.62
C CYS A 269 7.00 -5.15 22.66
N ALA A 270 8.27 -4.87 22.35
CA ALA A 270 9.29 -4.36 23.26
C ALA A 270 9.28 -2.84 23.30
N SER A 271 8.77 -2.12 22.33
CA SER A 271 8.42 -0.70 22.52
C SER A 271 7.17 -0.60 23.38
N ALA A 272 6.24 -1.55 23.25
CA ALA A 272 5.11 -1.70 24.17
C ALA A 272 5.46 -2.32 25.54
N ALA A 273 6.64 -2.96 25.69
CA ALA A 273 7.06 -3.65 26.91
C ALA A 273 8.32 -3.07 27.59
N ALA A 274 9.19 -2.34 26.90
CA ALA A 274 10.34 -1.64 27.48
C ALA A 274 9.90 -0.43 28.32
N PHE A 275 8.66 0.02 28.16
CA PHE A 275 8.02 0.96 29.09
C PHE A 275 7.41 0.28 30.33
N LEU A 276 7.54 -1.04 30.51
CA LEU A 276 7.08 -1.80 31.69
C LEU A 276 8.17 -2.00 32.77
N ALA A 277 9.35 -1.41 32.63
CA ALA A 277 10.39 -1.46 33.65
C ALA A 277 10.69 -0.07 34.20
N ASP A 278 9.79 0.47 35.02
CA ASP A 278 10.19 1.42 36.06
C ASP A 278 10.72 0.60 37.24
N GLU A 279 11.96 0.12 37.12
CA GLU A 279 12.91 0.02 38.21
C GLU A 279 14.31 -0.25 37.64
N SER A 280 15.24 0.60 38.05
CA SER A 280 16.69 0.50 37.92
C SER A 280 17.24 -0.93 37.74
N SER A 281 17.56 -1.33 36.50
CA SER A 281 18.68 -2.21 36.09
C SER A 281 18.54 -2.59 34.61
N LEU A 282 19.41 -2.06 33.75
CA LEU A 282 19.49 -2.45 32.34
C LEU A 282 20.34 -3.74 32.24
N LEU A 283 19.69 -4.90 32.09
CA LEU A 283 20.37 -6.14 31.70
C LEU A 283 20.39 -6.22 30.17
N ILE A 284 21.54 -5.92 29.57
CA ILE A 284 21.79 -6.20 28.16
C ILE A 284 22.30 -7.64 28.08
N TYR A 285 21.55 -8.53 27.43
CA TYR A 285 22.06 -9.83 27.02
C TYR A 285 22.86 -9.63 25.73
N THR A 286 24.16 -9.90 25.77
CA THR A 286 24.96 -10.15 24.57
C THR A 286 24.87 -11.64 24.20
N GLU A 287 25.18 -11.97 22.95
CA GLU A 287 25.04 -13.33 22.36
C GLU A 287 25.79 -14.46 23.11
N ASP A 288 26.61 -14.14 24.12
CA ASP A 288 27.39 -15.10 24.90
C ASP A 288 26.83 -15.43 26.30
N GLY A 289 25.64 -14.93 26.67
CA GLY A 289 24.90 -15.46 27.83
C GLY A 289 25.51 -15.17 29.23
N ALA A 290 26.32 -14.13 29.40
CA ALA A 290 26.80 -13.68 30.70
C ALA A 290 26.22 -12.29 31.07
N ALA A 291 25.68 -12.18 32.29
CA ALA A 291 25.07 -10.96 32.83
C ALA A 291 26.05 -10.19 33.74
N GLU A 292 26.32 -8.91 33.45
CA GLU A 292 27.00 -7.98 34.37
C GLU A 292 26.07 -6.82 34.79
N ILE A 293 26.16 -6.43 36.06
CA ILE A 293 25.33 -5.38 36.70
C ILE A 293 26.17 -4.12 36.88
N CYS A 294 25.73 -2.97 36.34
CA CYS A 294 26.37 -1.68 36.56
C CYS A 294 25.45 -0.75 37.38
N HIS A 295 25.88 -0.35 38.58
CA HIS A 295 25.18 0.64 39.42
C HIS A 295 25.61 2.07 39.08
N ARG A 296 24.67 3.03 39.06
CA ARG A 296 24.97 4.47 39.00
C ARG A 296 24.39 5.20 40.21
N SER A 297 25.27 5.85 40.97
CA SER A 297 24.96 6.70 42.12
C SER A 297 24.55 8.11 41.67
N SER A 298 23.58 8.68 42.37
CA SER A 298 22.99 10.00 42.20
C SER A 298 23.77 11.09 42.95
N ALA A 299 24.19 12.15 42.24
CA ALA A 299 24.48 13.44 42.85
C ALA A 299 24.28 14.57 41.83
N LEU A 300 23.42 15.52 42.17
CA LEU A 300 23.18 16.81 41.52
C LEU A 300 24.38 17.74 41.69
N THR A 301 24.87 18.35 40.61
CA THR A 301 25.48 19.70 40.54
C THR A 301 25.72 20.08 39.07
N PRO A 302 25.59 21.37 38.66
CA PRO A 302 25.76 21.77 37.27
C PRO A 302 27.20 22.25 36.98
N PRO A 303 27.77 21.98 35.79
CA PRO A 303 28.86 22.79 35.24
C PRO A 303 28.39 23.46 33.92
N SER A 304 28.41 24.78 33.82
CA SER A 304 29.54 25.61 33.36
C SER A 304 30.13 25.20 32.02
N SER A 305 30.13 26.17 31.10
CA SER A 305 30.84 26.26 29.83
C SER A 305 32.19 25.54 29.79
N ASP A 306 32.40 24.77 28.71
CA ASP A 306 33.66 24.30 28.10
C ASP A 306 33.62 22.79 27.83
N LEU A 307 33.20 22.38 26.62
CA LEU A 307 33.57 21.10 25.96
C LEU A 307 32.93 20.95 24.57
N GLU A 308 33.06 21.95 23.69
CA GLU A 308 33.03 21.72 22.24
C GLU A 308 34.46 21.43 21.77
N ARG A 309 34.88 20.17 21.85
CA ARG A 309 36.02 19.58 21.12
C ARG A 309 36.22 18.15 21.61
N LEU A 310 35.70 17.19 20.85
CA LEU A 310 36.22 15.82 20.68
C LEU A 310 35.14 15.02 19.94
N LEU A 311 35.30 14.86 18.62
CA LEU A 311 34.91 13.70 17.78
C LEU A 311 34.86 14.10 16.29
N TYR A 312 36.01 14.48 15.73
CA TYR A 312 36.34 14.27 14.31
C TYR A 312 37.87 14.10 14.23
N PRO A 313 38.41 12.94 13.82
CA PRO A 313 39.83 12.82 13.52
C PRO A 313 40.14 13.34 12.12
N ASP A 314 40.93 14.41 12.06
CA ASP A 314 41.64 14.90 10.87
C ASP A 314 42.63 13.84 10.34
N TYR A 315 42.59 13.58 9.03
CA TYR A 315 43.77 13.16 8.27
C TYR A 315 44.22 14.35 7.41
N GLY A 316 45.46 14.77 7.65
CA GLY A 316 46.01 16.04 7.21
C GLY A 316 46.20 16.21 5.69
N ARG A 317 46.00 17.46 5.27
CA ARG A 317 46.52 18.05 4.03
C ARG A 317 48.05 18.14 4.07
N SER A 318 48.68 17.84 2.93
CA SER A 318 49.92 18.51 2.53
C SER A 318 49.69 19.28 1.23
N THR A 319 50.25 20.49 1.21
CA THR A 319 50.00 21.64 0.33
C THR A 319 50.72 21.61 -1.02
N PRO A 320 50.34 22.47 -1.99
CA PRO A 320 50.79 22.40 -3.38
C PRO A 320 52.09 23.19 -3.64
N ARG A 321 52.80 22.83 -4.71
CA ARG A 321 53.82 23.68 -5.34
C ARG A 321 53.65 23.70 -6.85
N GLN A 322 53.48 24.91 -7.39
CA GLN A 322 53.54 25.24 -8.80
C GLN A 322 54.94 24.97 -9.38
N ARG A 323 54.98 24.47 -10.63
CA ARG A 323 55.95 24.93 -11.64
C ARG A 323 55.43 24.62 -13.04
N SER A 324 55.30 25.68 -13.81
CA SER A 324 55.10 25.73 -15.26
C SER A 324 56.28 25.11 -16.03
N LEU A 325 56.01 24.51 -17.21
CA LEU A 325 56.77 24.73 -18.45
C LEU A 325 56.08 24.05 -19.66
N ASN A 326 56.30 24.67 -20.81
CA ASN A 326 55.55 24.62 -22.08
C ASN A 326 56.00 23.51 -23.06
N PHE A 327 55.37 23.54 -24.26
CA PHE A 327 55.70 22.92 -25.57
C PHE A 327 55.33 21.44 -25.77
N ALA A 328 54.86 20.96 -26.92
CA ALA A 328 54.28 21.52 -28.15
C ALA A 328 53.78 20.36 -29.03
N THR A 329 52.80 20.66 -29.90
CA THR A 329 52.57 20.13 -31.27
C THR A 329 52.59 18.62 -31.57
N SER A 330 51.45 18.08 -32.06
CA SER A 330 51.27 17.68 -33.47
C SER A 330 49.94 16.94 -33.73
N THR A 331 49.07 17.52 -34.55
CA THR A 331 48.04 16.86 -35.40
C THR A 331 48.71 16.22 -36.64
N PRO A 332 48.02 15.56 -37.61
CA PRO A 332 46.71 14.86 -37.63
C PRO A 332 46.79 13.45 -38.29
N ALA A 333 45.68 12.68 -38.33
CA ALA A 333 45.15 11.99 -39.53
C ALA A 333 44.11 10.89 -39.20
N ALA A 334 43.15 10.77 -40.09
CA ALA A 334 41.90 10.00 -39.99
C ALA A 334 41.94 8.62 -40.68
N HIS A 335 40.79 7.92 -40.57
CA HIS A 335 40.34 6.65 -41.20
C HIS A 335 40.64 5.38 -40.37
N THR A 336 39.71 4.48 -40.03
CA THR A 336 38.40 4.16 -40.65
C THR A 336 37.55 3.26 -39.72
N LYS A 337 36.23 3.55 -39.71
CA LYS A 337 35.04 2.65 -39.61
C LYS A 337 35.11 1.38 -38.76
N PHE A 338 34.18 1.25 -37.80
CA PHE A 338 33.25 0.11 -37.71
C PHE A 338 31.98 0.51 -36.93
N GLU A 339 30.83 0.32 -37.56
CA GLU A 339 29.48 0.44 -36.98
C GLU A 339 29.18 -0.74 -36.03
N PRO A 340 28.35 -0.54 -34.99
CA PRO A 340 27.62 -1.60 -34.32
C PRO A 340 26.13 -1.57 -34.70
N CYS A 341 25.61 -2.67 -35.23
CA CYS A 341 24.18 -2.83 -35.52
C CYS A 341 23.57 -3.97 -34.70
N PHE A 342 22.62 -3.57 -33.85
CA PHE A 342 21.32 -4.18 -33.58
C PHE A 342 21.15 -5.71 -33.62
N PHE A 343 20.59 -6.26 -32.53
CA PHE A 343 19.62 -7.34 -32.65
C PHE A 343 18.35 -7.06 -31.85
N SER A 344 17.27 -6.92 -32.62
CA SER A 344 15.87 -6.91 -32.21
C SER A 344 15.40 -8.34 -31.94
N ALA A 345 14.54 -8.49 -30.94
CA ALA A 345 13.68 -9.66 -30.79
C ALA A 345 12.39 -9.48 -31.60
N ALA A 346 11.90 -10.55 -32.20
CA ALA A 346 10.51 -10.70 -32.64
C ALA A 346 10.07 -12.15 -32.37
N SER A 347 8.82 -12.29 -31.94
CA SER A 347 8.24 -13.49 -31.31
C SER A 347 7.37 -14.34 -32.25
N ARG A 348 7.03 -15.54 -31.74
CA ARG A 348 5.98 -16.52 -32.15
C ARG A 348 6.43 -17.51 -33.24
N ASP A 349 6.22 -18.83 -33.14
CA ASP A 349 4.98 -19.56 -32.81
C ASP A 349 5.21 -21.06 -32.44
N LEU A 350 4.19 -21.66 -31.77
CA LEU A 350 3.69 -23.07 -31.82
C LEU A 350 4.49 -24.26 -31.21
N GLY A 351 3.77 -25.14 -30.49
CA GLY A 351 4.27 -26.34 -29.78
C GLY A 351 4.45 -27.62 -30.64
N PRO A 352 4.23 -28.82 -30.08
CA PRO A 352 5.23 -29.58 -29.32
C PRO A 352 5.58 -30.92 -29.98
N THR A 353 6.87 -31.28 -30.04
CA THR A 353 7.30 -32.68 -30.25
C THR A 353 8.77 -32.86 -29.91
N GLY A 354 9.07 -33.91 -29.13
CA GLY A 354 10.18 -34.81 -29.44
C GLY A 354 11.57 -34.49 -28.89
N LEU A 355 12.06 -35.45 -28.10
CA LEU A 355 13.42 -35.98 -28.14
C LEU A 355 14.54 -35.15 -27.49
N VAL A 356 14.89 -35.64 -26.30
CA VAL A 356 16.25 -35.69 -25.75
C VAL A 356 17.24 -36.16 -26.83
N ALA A 357 18.21 -35.32 -27.15
CA ALA A 357 19.46 -35.74 -27.77
C ALA A 357 20.63 -34.97 -27.16
N ARG A 358 21.46 -35.76 -26.47
CA ARG A 358 22.76 -35.44 -25.87
C ARG A 358 23.82 -35.46 -26.97
N CYS A 359 24.88 -34.66 -26.84
CA CYS A 359 26.27 -34.93 -27.26
C CYS A 359 27.12 -33.65 -27.07
N PRO A 360 28.47 -33.70 -27.12
CA PRO A 360 29.39 -34.74 -26.63
C PRO A 360 30.62 -34.14 -25.91
N SER A 361 31.47 -34.95 -25.29
CA SER A 361 32.92 -34.75 -25.44
C SER A 361 33.67 -36.07 -25.28
N THR A 362 34.57 -36.27 -26.22
CA THR A 362 35.34 -37.48 -26.52
C THR A 362 36.79 -37.22 -26.17
N SER A 363 37.52 -38.24 -25.72
CA SER A 363 38.88 -38.55 -26.20
C SER A 363 39.37 -39.91 -25.69
N PRO A 364 40.33 -40.57 -26.40
CA PRO A 364 40.31 -42.01 -26.62
C PRO A 364 41.54 -42.78 -26.10
N SER A 365 41.43 -44.11 -25.99
CA SER A 365 42.58 -45.03 -25.89
C SER A 365 42.31 -46.38 -26.56
N ALA A 366 43.32 -46.92 -27.24
CA ALA A 366 43.30 -48.07 -28.16
C ALA A 366 43.70 -49.42 -27.45
N PRO A 367 43.92 -50.57 -28.14
CA PRO A 367 43.03 -51.75 -28.07
C PRO A 367 43.73 -53.11 -27.78
N LYS A 368 42.96 -54.22 -27.59
CA LYS A 368 43.20 -55.58 -28.16
C LYS A 368 42.20 -56.70 -27.68
N ASN A 369 41.53 -57.32 -28.67
CA ASN A 369 41.15 -58.73 -28.94
C ASN A 369 40.45 -59.69 -27.92
N ARG A 370 39.15 -60.00 -28.22
CA ARG A 370 38.36 -61.29 -28.35
C ARG A 370 38.48 -62.44 -27.30
N PRO A 371 37.48 -63.38 -27.20
CA PRO A 371 36.16 -63.51 -27.84
C PRO A 371 34.96 -63.78 -26.88
N ALA A 372 33.74 -63.81 -27.44
CA ALA A 372 32.45 -64.02 -26.80
C ALA A 372 32.18 -65.47 -26.37
N LEU A 373 31.46 -65.64 -25.25
CA LEU A 373 30.75 -66.87 -24.89
C LEU A 373 29.35 -66.51 -24.35
N GLU A 374 28.41 -67.38 -24.65
CA GLU A 374 26.95 -67.23 -24.69
C GLU A 374 26.23 -67.04 -23.34
N ASP A 375 25.00 -66.56 -23.48
CA ASP A 375 23.94 -66.38 -22.49
C ASP A 375 23.74 -67.58 -21.55
N LEU A 376 23.79 -67.32 -20.23
CA LEU A 376 23.26 -68.19 -19.19
C LEU A 376 22.90 -67.38 -17.95
N ASN A 377 21.69 -66.80 -17.91
CA ASN A 377 20.97 -66.51 -16.65
C ASN A 377 19.50 -66.04 -16.86
N SER A 378 18.73 -66.75 -17.69
CA SER A 378 17.26 -66.65 -17.66
C SER A 378 16.71 -67.47 -16.48
N PRO A 379 15.82 -66.94 -15.62
CA PRO A 379 15.16 -67.75 -14.59
C PRO A 379 14.15 -68.74 -15.23
N ILE A 380 14.22 -70.02 -14.86
CA ILE A 380 13.31 -71.08 -15.32
C ILE A 380 12.00 -71.03 -14.50
N ARG A 381 10.84 -70.97 -15.19
CA ARG A 381 9.50 -71.06 -14.59
C ARG A 381 9.09 -72.53 -14.37
N TYR A 382 8.59 -72.86 -13.19
CA TYR A 382 7.71 -74.02 -12.99
C TYR A 382 6.64 -73.68 -11.93
N ASN A 383 5.36 -73.79 -12.29
CA ASN A 383 4.18 -73.58 -11.42
C ASN A 383 4.25 -72.41 -10.42
N GLY A 384 4.51 -71.20 -10.92
CA GLY A 384 4.05 -69.96 -10.28
C GLY A 384 4.79 -69.46 -9.03
N VAL A 385 5.92 -70.05 -8.62
CA VAL A 385 6.74 -69.53 -7.51
C VAL A 385 8.20 -69.39 -7.94
N TYR A 386 8.80 -68.22 -7.75
CA TYR A 386 10.23 -68.01 -8.00
C TYR A 386 11.05 -68.60 -6.84
N VAL A 387 11.89 -69.61 -7.13
CA VAL A 387 12.89 -70.12 -6.18
C VAL A 387 14.26 -69.66 -6.67
N ALA A 388 14.96 -68.83 -5.88
CA ALA A 388 16.31 -68.41 -6.20
C ALA A 388 17.28 -69.58 -6.01
N ALA A 389 18.02 -69.94 -7.07
CA ALA A 389 19.04 -70.99 -7.00
C ALA A 389 20.22 -70.52 -6.13
N PHE A 390 20.42 -71.18 -4.99
CA PHE A 390 21.53 -70.91 -4.08
C PHE A 390 22.84 -71.42 -4.69
N ARG A 391 23.80 -70.53 -4.99
CA ARG A 391 25.18 -70.91 -5.31
C ARG A 391 26.03 -70.86 -4.03
N PRO A 392 26.75 -71.93 -3.66
CA PRO A 392 27.58 -71.95 -2.46
C PRO A 392 28.85 -71.12 -2.68
N ALA A 393 29.02 -70.07 -1.87
CA ALA A 393 30.23 -69.26 -1.86
C ALA A 393 31.41 -70.08 -1.32
N ARG A 394 32.35 -70.45 -2.20
CA ARG A 394 33.66 -71.01 -1.80
C ARG A 394 34.76 -69.99 -2.06
N ARG A 395 35.30 -69.46 -0.94
CA ARG A 395 36.56 -68.71 -0.73
C ARG A 395 36.58 -67.29 -1.34
N ALA A 396 37.09 -66.25 -0.68
CA ALA A 396 38.07 -66.22 0.40
C ALA A 396 37.76 -65.11 1.39
N PHE A 397 37.76 -65.44 2.69
CA PHE A 397 38.06 -64.44 3.72
C PHE A 397 39.51 -64.00 3.48
N HIS A 398 39.70 -62.82 2.90
CA HIS A 398 40.98 -62.14 2.98
C HIS A 398 41.01 -61.39 4.31
N ALA A 399 41.89 -61.81 5.22
CA ALA A 399 42.27 -60.95 6.33
C ALA A 399 43.02 -59.76 5.73
N SER A 400 42.44 -58.56 5.82
CA SER A 400 43.14 -57.32 5.48
C SER A 400 44.46 -57.32 6.26
N ALA A 401 45.60 -57.24 5.56
CA ALA A 401 46.88 -57.06 6.23
C ALA A 401 46.76 -55.81 7.13
N PRO A 402 47.23 -55.85 8.39
CA PRO A 402 47.17 -54.70 9.25
C PRO A 402 48.02 -53.61 8.60
N GLN A 403 47.35 -52.61 8.03
CA GLN A 403 48.01 -51.44 7.49
C GLN A 403 48.72 -50.80 8.68
N GLN A 404 50.05 -50.76 8.66
CA GLN A 404 50.80 -50.03 9.67
C GLN A 404 50.22 -48.62 9.71
N ARG A 405 49.83 -48.17 10.92
CA ARG A 405 49.32 -46.81 11.12
C ARG A 405 50.37 -45.86 10.59
N GLU A 406 50.10 -45.21 9.47
CA GLU A 406 50.92 -44.09 9.04
C GLU A 406 50.83 -43.03 10.14
N HIS A 407 51.95 -42.77 10.79
CA HIS A 407 52.06 -41.65 11.71
C HIS A 407 52.01 -40.38 10.87
N HIS A 408 50.82 -39.82 10.68
CA HIS A 408 50.61 -38.59 9.91
C HIS A 408 51.31 -37.36 10.53
N PHE A 409 51.81 -37.49 11.77
CA PHE A 409 52.46 -36.44 12.51
C PHE A 409 53.81 -36.91 13.08
N ASP A 410 54.91 -36.43 12.50
CA ASP A 410 56.28 -36.71 12.95
C ASP A 410 56.68 -35.74 14.07
N THR A 411 56.53 -36.20 15.31
CA THR A 411 56.78 -35.42 16.52
C THR A 411 58.26 -35.06 16.70
N LEU A 412 59.18 -35.93 16.24
CA LEU A 412 60.62 -35.71 16.39
C LEU A 412 61.11 -34.62 15.43
N ARG A 413 60.65 -34.64 14.18
CA ARG A 413 60.99 -33.62 13.19
C ARG A 413 60.46 -32.24 13.55
N PHE A 414 59.35 -32.17 14.28
CA PHE A 414 58.79 -30.92 14.79
C PHE A 414 59.63 -30.36 15.95
N VAL A 415 60.04 -31.23 16.89
CA VAL A 415 60.95 -30.86 17.99
C VAL A 415 62.32 -30.41 17.46
N GLN A 416 62.88 -31.08 16.44
CA GLN A 416 64.14 -30.69 15.81
C GLN A 416 64.04 -29.29 15.18
N ARG A 417 62.96 -29.00 14.44
CA ARG A 417 62.72 -27.67 13.89
C ARG A 417 62.60 -26.58 14.95
N LEU A 418 61.93 -26.87 16.07
CA LEU A 418 61.84 -25.91 17.17
C LEU A 418 63.21 -25.66 17.81
N LYS A 419 64.07 -26.67 17.92
CA LYS A 419 65.45 -26.49 18.38
C LYS A 419 66.26 -25.62 17.41
N ASP A 420 66.10 -25.83 16.10
CA ASP A 420 66.79 -25.04 15.07
C ASP A 420 66.37 -23.55 15.09
N GLU A 421 65.14 -23.27 15.51
CA GLU A 421 64.59 -21.93 15.72
C GLU A 421 64.93 -21.31 17.09
N GLY A 422 65.79 -21.97 17.89
CA GLY A 422 66.35 -21.43 19.14
C GLY A 422 65.59 -21.80 20.41
N PHE A 423 64.63 -22.73 20.37
CA PHE A 423 63.99 -23.25 21.59
C PHE A 423 64.87 -24.29 22.28
N SER A 424 64.83 -24.32 23.62
CA SER A 424 65.48 -25.39 24.36
C SER A 424 64.78 -26.73 24.09
N GLU A 425 65.51 -27.83 24.23
CA GLU A 425 64.96 -29.18 24.02
C GLU A 425 63.74 -29.44 24.89
N GLU A 426 63.76 -28.97 26.13
CA GLU A 426 62.66 -29.13 27.08
C GLU A 426 61.41 -28.34 26.65
N GLN A 427 61.60 -27.13 26.12
CA GLN A 427 60.51 -26.30 25.60
C GLN A 427 59.89 -26.89 24.34
N ALA A 428 60.73 -27.34 23.39
CA ALA A 428 60.27 -27.96 22.16
C ALA A 428 59.47 -29.25 22.41
N VAL A 429 59.90 -30.07 23.36
CA VAL A 429 59.19 -31.28 23.78
C VAL A 429 57.87 -30.95 24.49
N ALA A 430 57.84 -29.91 25.33
CA ALA A 430 56.61 -29.49 26.00
C ALA A 430 55.55 -28.97 25.02
N MET A 431 55.94 -28.15 24.05
CA MET A 431 55.03 -27.65 23.00
C MET A 431 54.48 -28.77 22.13
N MET A 432 55.30 -29.78 21.81
CA MET A 432 54.85 -30.95 21.06
C MET A 432 53.81 -31.77 21.82
N ARG A 433 53.92 -31.89 23.15
CA ARG A 433 52.90 -32.58 23.96
C ARG A 433 51.54 -31.88 23.89
N VAL A 434 51.52 -30.56 24.06
CA VAL A 434 50.29 -29.76 23.96
C VAL A 434 49.67 -29.86 22.58
N LEU A 435 50.48 -29.78 21.51
CA LEU A 435 49.99 -29.88 20.14
C LEU A 435 49.40 -31.27 19.84
N ASN A 436 50.01 -32.33 20.39
CA ASN A 436 49.48 -33.68 20.27
C ASN A 436 48.11 -33.82 20.95
N ASP A 437 47.94 -33.21 22.13
CA ASP A 437 46.67 -33.24 22.85
C ASP A 437 45.56 -32.51 22.08
N VAL A 438 45.86 -31.32 21.51
CA VAL A 438 44.91 -30.56 20.67
C VAL A 438 44.53 -31.34 19.40
N ILE A 439 45.50 -31.97 18.74
CA ILE A 439 45.23 -32.79 17.56
C ILE A 439 44.34 -33.99 17.93
N GLN A 440 44.64 -34.66 19.04
CA GLN A 440 43.85 -35.80 19.52
C GLN A 440 42.39 -35.38 19.81
N GLU A 441 42.19 -34.23 20.46
CA GLU A 441 40.88 -33.66 20.74
C GLU A 441 40.12 -33.29 19.46
N SER A 442 40.80 -32.68 18.48
CA SER A 442 40.21 -32.33 17.18
C SER A 442 39.74 -33.55 16.39
N ILE A 443 40.52 -34.65 16.40
CA ILE A 443 40.16 -35.90 15.73
C ILE A 443 38.96 -36.55 16.41
N GLN A 444 38.90 -36.55 17.74
CA GLN A 444 37.75 -37.06 18.49
C GLN A 444 36.49 -36.24 18.20
N HIS A 445 36.60 -34.92 18.11
CA HIS A 445 35.49 -34.04 17.75
C HIS A 445 34.98 -34.33 16.33
N LEU A 446 35.87 -34.38 15.34
CA LEU A 446 35.50 -34.70 13.95
C LEU A 446 34.82 -36.06 13.84
N THR A 447 35.33 -37.07 14.54
CA THR A 447 34.78 -38.43 14.54
C THR A 447 33.37 -38.49 15.12
N ARG A 448 33.04 -37.64 16.12
CA ARG A 448 31.68 -37.54 16.68
C ARG A 448 30.66 -36.94 15.71
N THR A 449 31.10 -36.02 14.86
CA THR A 449 30.27 -35.39 13.81
C THR A 449 30.20 -36.17 12.49
N MET A 450 31.03 -37.22 12.33
CA MET A 450 30.98 -38.06 11.13
C MET A 450 29.81 -39.03 11.19
N VAL A 451 29.06 -39.11 10.09
CA VAL A 451 27.94 -40.04 9.93
C VAL A 451 28.36 -41.15 8.97
N LEU A 452 27.93 -42.38 9.26
CA LEU A 452 28.14 -43.52 8.37
C LEU A 452 27.45 -43.26 7.04
N ARG A 453 28.13 -43.60 5.94
CA ARG A 453 27.58 -43.42 4.60
C ARG A 453 26.23 -44.13 4.41
N GLU A 454 26.07 -45.29 5.04
CA GLU A 454 24.81 -46.05 5.05
C GLU A 454 23.66 -45.25 5.67
N ASP A 455 23.89 -44.56 6.79
CA ASP A 455 22.86 -43.74 7.45
C ASP A 455 22.51 -42.51 6.61
N THR A 456 23.49 -41.90 5.93
CA THR A 456 23.22 -40.80 4.99
C THR A 456 22.39 -41.26 3.79
N GLU A 457 22.69 -42.43 3.24
CA GLU A 457 21.95 -43.00 2.10
C GLU A 457 20.53 -43.42 2.53
N ARG A 458 20.37 -43.97 3.73
CA ARG A 458 19.07 -44.31 4.32
C ARG A 458 18.21 -43.07 4.56
N SER A 459 18.79 -42.01 5.13
CA SER A 459 18.09 -40.73 5.34
C SER A 459 17.64 -40.10 4.01
N ALA A 460 18.51 -40.10 3.00
CA ALA A 460 18.19 -39.60 1.67
C ALA A 460 17.08 -40.41 0.98
N TYR A 461 17.03 -41.73 1.20
CA TYR A 461 15.96 -42.58 0.68
C TYR A 461 14.61 -42.27 1.35
N THR A 462 14.58 -42.15 2.68
CA THR A 462 13.37 -41.78 3.42
C THR A 462 12.84 -40.44 2.95
N GLN A 463 13.69 -39.43 2.83
CA GLN A 463 13.30 -38.12 2.29
C GLN A 463 12.67 -38.22 0.91
N LYS A 464 13.23 -39.02 -0.01
CA LYS A 464 12.66 -39.20 -1.36
C LYS A 464 11.26 -39.80 -1.33
N VAL A 465 11.01 -40.77 -0.44
CA VAL A 465 9.69 -41.38 -0.27
C VAL A 465 8.70 -40.36 0.31
N ASP A 466 9.12 -39.60 1.31
CA ASP A 466 8.29 -38.56 1.93
C ASP A 466 7.93 -37.46 0.92
N PHE A 467 8.88 -37.03 0.08
CA PHE A 467 8.61 -36.08 -1.00
C PHE A 467 7.63 -36.62 -2.04
N ALA A 468 7.73 -37.90 -2.40
CA ALA A 468 6.78 -38.52 -3.33
C ALA A 468 5.37 -38.56 -2.74
N LYS A 469 5.26 -38.88 -1.44
CA LYS A 469 3.97 -38.89 -0.72
C LYS A 469 3.37 -37.49 -0.62
N LEU A 470 4.15 -36.50 -0.19
CA LEU A 470 3.72 -35.11 -0.06
C LEU A 470 3.26 -34.54 -1.40
N ARG A 471 3.96 -34.86 -2.50
CA ARG A 471 3.53 -34.46 -3.85
C ARG A 471 2.17 -35.06 -4.22
N SER A 472 1.92 -36.32 -3.88
CA SER A 472 0.62 -36.96 -4.15
C SER A 472 -0.51 -36.35 -3.32
N GLU A 473 -0.25 -36.04 -2.05
CA GLU A 473 -1.22 -35.38 -1.18
C GLU A 473 -1.52 -33.96 -1.66
N LEU A 474 -0.51 -33.21 -2.07
CA LEU A 474 -0.66 -31.86 -2.65
C LEU A 474 -1.51 -31.87 -3.91
N LEU A 475 -1.24 -32.78 -4.85
CA LEU A 475 -2.02 -32.90 -6.10
C LEU A 475 -3.48 -33.26 -5.84
N ASN A 476 -3.73 -34.13 -4.87
CA ASN A 476 -5.09 -34.49 -4.48
C ASN A 476 -5.80 -33.30 -3.83
N ALA A 477 -5.15 -32.59 -2.91
CA ALA A 477 -5.69 -31.41 -2.26
C ALA A 477 -6.04 -30.32 -3.28
N ASP A 478 -5.11 -30.00 -4.19
CA ASP A 478 -5.30 -29.01 -5.26
C ASP A 478 -6.47 -29.39 -6.17
N SER A 479 -6.58 -30.66 -6.56
CA SER A 479 -7.73 -31.15 -7.35
C SER A 479 -9.05 -31.02 -6.60
N THR A 480 -9.09 -31.28 -5.30
CA THR A 480 -10.31 -31.16 -4.50
C THR A 480 -10.72 -29.70 -4.30
N GLU A 481 -9.76 -28.81 -4.04
CA GLU A 481 -10.00 -27.38 -3.88
C GLU A 481 -10.47 -26.75 -5.19
N ALA A 482 -9.87 -27.13 -6.32
CA ALA A 482 -10.29 -26.69 -7.65
C ALA A 482 -11.74 -27.12 -7.95
N GLN A 483 -12.14 -28.34 -7.56
CA GLN A 483 -13.53 -28.80 -7.73
C GLN A 483 -14.51 -28.04 -6.85
N LEU A 484 -14.17 -27.79 -5.59
CA LEU A 484 -15.01 -27.00 -4.67
C LEU A 484 -15.17 -25.55 -5.18
N THR A 485 -14.08 -24.95 -5.65
CA THR A 485 -14.05 -23.60 -6.22
C THR A 485 -14.88 -23.53 -7.49
N ARG A 486 -14.78 -24.53 -8.38
CA ARG A 486 -15.62 -24.60 -9.58
C ARG A 486 -17.11 -24.70 -9.23
N THR A 487 -17.46 -25.51 -8.23
CA THR A 487 -18.84 -25.68 -7.78
C THR A 487 -19.40 -24.40 -7.15
N SER A 488 -18.58 -23.66 -6.39
CA SER A 488 -18.99 -22.37 -5.82
C SER A 488 -19.16 -21.31 -6.92
N HIS A 489 -18.27 -21.27 -7.91
CA HIS A 489 -18.43 -20.39 -9.08
C HIS A 489 -19.71 -20.67 -9.86
N GLU A 490 -20.05 -21.94 -10.10
CA GLU A 490 -21.30 -22.31 -10.79
C GLU A 490 -22.54 -21.89 -10.00
N LYS A 491 -22.52 -22.03 -8.66
CA LYS A 491 -23.60 -21.55 -7.78
C LYS A 491 -23.76 -20.02 -7.85
N ILE A 492 -22.65 -19.28 -7.72
CA ILE A 492 -22.65 -17.82 -7.78
C ILE A 492 -23.15 -17.34 -9.16
N ALA A 493 -22.74 -18.00 -10.25
CA ALA A 493 -23.20 -17.66 -11.58
C ALA A 493 -24.73 -17.86 -11.73
N ALA A 494 -25.28 -18.94 -11.16
CA ALA A 494 -26.72 -19.18 -11.15
C ALA A 494 -27.47 -18.12 -10.32
N ASP A 495 -26.94 -17.75 -9.15
CA ASP A 495 -27.52 -16.71 -8.30
C ASP A 495 -27.47 -15.33 -8.98
N LEU A 496 -26.40 -15.01 -9.69
CA LEU A 496 -26.25 -13.78 -10.46
C LEU A 496 -27.29 -13.72 -11.59
N ALA A 497 -27.48 -14.82 -12.32
CA ALA A 497 -28.50 -14.90 -13.37
C ALA A 497 -29.91 -14.69 -12.79
N LYS A 498 -30.21 -15.30 -11.64
CA LYS A 498 -31.49 -15.16 -10.93
C LYS A 498 -31.71 -13.73 -10.43
N LEU A 499 -30.69 -13.10 -9.85
CA LEU A 499 -30.74 -11.72 -9.40
C LEU A 499 -30.97 -10.75 -10.57
N ASN A 500 -30.26 -10.95 -11.68
CA ASN A 500 -30.41 -10.13 -12.88
C ASN A 500 -31.81 -10.27 -13.51
N SER A 501 -32.41 -11.46 -13.46
CA SER A 501 -33.82 -11.63 -13.85
C SER A 501 -34.75 -10.82 -12.94
N ARG A 502 -34.61 -10.95 -11.62
CA ARG A 502 -35.45 -10.22 -10.65
C ARG A 502 -35.32 -8.71 -10.80
N LEU A 503 -34.10 -8.23 -11.01
CA LEU A 503 -33.82 -6.81 -11.15
C LEU A 503 -34.43 -6.25 -12.44
N ARG A 504 -34.39 -7.02 -13.55
CA ARG A 504 -35.11 -6.66 -14.78
C ARG A 504 -36.62 -6.63 -14.58
N ASP A 505 -37.19 -7.59 -13.84
CA ASP A 505 -38.62 -7.62 -13.55
C ASP A 505 -39.05 -6.42 -12.70
N GLU A 506 -38.28 -6.05 -11.68
CA GLU A 506 -38.53 -4.86 -10.84
C GLU A 506 -38.37 -3.54 -11.61
N ILE A 507 -37.36 -3.44 -12.48
CA ILE A 507 -37.23 -2.29 -13.39
C ILE A 507 -38.47 -2.20 -14.30
N GLY A 508 -38.94 -3.32 -14.85
CA GLY A 508 -40.15 -3.36 -15.67
C GLY A 508 -41.39 -2.89 -14.91
N ARG A 509 -41.58 -3.37 -13.67
CA ARG A 509 -42.71 -2.94 -12.80
C ARG A 509 -42.64 -1.46 -12.45
N THR A 510 -41.48 -0.97 -12.03
CA THR A 510 -41.30 0.44 -11.67
C THR A 510 -41.49 1.35 -12.87
N GLN A 511 -40.97 1.00 -14.05
CA GLN A 511 -41.18 1.75 -15.28
C GLN A 511 -42.66 1.80 -15.68
N ALA A 512 -43.40 0.68 -15.54
CA ALA A 512 -44.84 0.64 -15.79
C ALA A 512 -45.63 1.52 -14.80
N SER A 513 -45.27 1.49 -13.51
CA SER A 513 -45.87 2.34 -12.46
C SER A 513 -45.66 3.82 -12.77
N VAL A 514 -44.41 4.24 -13.04
CA VAL A 514 -44.09 5.63 -13.35
C VAL A 514 -44.81 6.11 -14.61
N ARG A 515 -44.94 5.24 -15.62
CA ARG A 515 -45.69 5.57 -16.83
C ARG A 515 -47.18 5.79 -16.55
N LEU A 516 -47.77 4.98 -15.66
CA LEU A 516 -49.15 5.15 -15.22
C LEU A 516 -49.31 6.47 -14.46
N ASP A 517 -48.43 6.76 -13.50
CA ASP A 517 -48.45 7.98 -12.70
C ASP A 517 -48.34 9.23 -13.58
N LEU A 518 -47.43 9.22 -14.56
CA LEU A 518 -47.29 10.30 -15.53
C LEU A 518 -48.55 10.49 -16.38
N ASN A 519 -49.23 9.40 -16.76
CA ASN A 519 -50.46 9.49 -17.53
C ASN A 519 -51.62 10.04 -16.69
N LEU A 520 -51.73 9.62 -15.43
CA LEU A 520 -52.72 10.14 -14.49
C LEU A 520 -52.48 11.63 -14.20
N GLU A 521 -51.23 12.03 -13.96
CA GLU A 521 -50.90 13.43 -13.69
C GLU A 521 -51.09 14.32 -14.92
N LYS A 522 -50.79 13.83 -16.13
CA LYS A 522 -51.16 14.52 -17.38
C LYS A 522 -52.68 14.69 -17.50
N GLY A 523 -53.46 13.67 -17.09
CA GLY A 523 -54.91 13.75 -17.02
C GLY A 523 -55.37 14.86 -16.08
N ARG A 524 -54.82 14.88 -14.85
CA ARG A 524 -55.14 15.87 -13.82
C ARG A 524 -54.80 17.30 -14.25
N ILE A 525 -53.60 17.51 -14.80
CA ILE A 525 -53.17 18.82 -15.33
C ILE A 525 -54.11 19.29 -16.43
N ARG A 526 -54.56 18.38 -17.33
CA ARG A 526 -55.49 18.72 -18.39
C ARG A 526 -56.87 19.12 -17.85
N GLU A 527 -57.37 18.41 -16.85
CA GLU A 527 -58.63 18.75 -16.19
C GLU A 527 -58.55 20.10 -15.46
N GLU A 528 -57.46 20.35 -14.73
CA GLU A 528 -57.21 21.64 -14.06
C GLU A 528 -57.08 22.79 -15.07
N ALA A 529 -56.36 22.58 -16.17
CA ALA A 529 -56.21 23.57 -17.24
C ALA A 529 -57.56 23.90 -17.91
N ASN A 530 -58.36 22.87 -18.24
CA ASN A 530 -59.71 23.08 -18.76
C ASN A 530 -60.61 23.82 -17.75
N GLY A 531 -60.47 23.54 -16.45
CA GLY A 531 -61.17 24.23 -15.39
C GLY A 531 -60.80 25.71 -15.29
N GLN A 532 -59.51 26.03 -15.41
CA GLN A 532 -59.04 27.41 -15.49
C GLN A 532 -59.54 28.12 -16.76
N GLU A 533 -59.53 27.44 -17.91
CA GLU A 533 -60.03 28.01 -19.16
C GLU A 533 -61.52 28.38 -19.06
N MET A 534 -62.35 27.53 -18.42
CA MET A 534 -63.75 27.86 -18.16
C MET A 534 -63.91 29.08 -17.24
N ARG A 535 -63.11 29.18 -16.18
CA ARG A 535 -63.13 30.36 -15.29
C ARG A 535 -62.73 31.63 -16.01
N ILE A 536 -61.72 31.56 -16.89
CA ILE A 536 -61.29 32.69 -17.72
C ILE A 536 -62.45 33.14 -18.61
N LYS A 537 -63.12 32.22 -19.31
CA LYS A 537 -64.29 32.53 -20.15
C LYS A 537 -65.43 33.15 -19.33
N GLU A 538 -65.70 32.64 -18.13
CA GLU A 538 -66.69 33.24 -17.23
C GLU A 538 -66.30 34.67 -16.84
N THR A 539 -65.03 34.92 -16.49
CA THR A 539 -64.56 36.27 -16.17
C THR A 539 -64.60 37.20 -17.39
N GLU A 540 -64.27 36.70 -18.57
CA GLU A 540 -64.31 37.46 -19.83
C GLU A 540 -65.74 37.90 -20.14
N THR A 541 -66.72 36.99 -20.06
CA THR A 541 -68.14 37.34 -20.23
C THR A 541 -68.64 38.33 -19.18
N ARG A 542 -68.19 38.24 -17.92
CA ARG A 542 -68.51 39.25 -16.88
C ARG A 542 -67.90 40.62 -17.20
N ILE A 543 -66.65 40.65 -17.69
CA ILE A 543 -66.00 41.90 -18.12
C ILE A 543 -66.78 42.51 -19.29
N GLU A 544 -67.17 41.73 -20.28
CA GLU A 544 -67.97 42.21 -21.41
C GLU A 544 -69.31 42.80 -20.96
N GLN A 545 -69.99 42.16 -20.00
CA GLN A 545 -71.23 42.68 -19.40
C GLN A 545 -71.02 44.02 -18.68
N GLU A 546 -69.97 44.13 -17.85
CA GLU A 546 -69.62 45.38 -17.16
C GLU A 546 -69.22 46.49 -18.15
N VAL A 547 -68.48 46.16 -19.21
CA VAL A 547 -68.12 47.11 -20.28
C VAL A 547 -69.35 47.61 -21.02
N ALA A 548 -70.30 46.71 -21.34
CA ALA A 548 -71.57 47.09 -21.95
C ALA A 548 -72.38 48.01 -21.02
N GLY A 549 -72.45 47.70 -19.73
CA GLY A 549 -73.11 48.55 -18.73
C GLY A 549 -72.45 49.92 -18.56
N LEU A 550 -71.12 49.99 -18.57
CA LEU A 550 -70.38 51.26 -18.55
C LEU A 550 -70.64 52.09 -19.81
N ARG A 551 -70.70 51.45 -20.98
CA ARG A 551 -71.01 52.11 -22.24
C ARG A 551 -72.41 52.73 -22.22
N GLU A 552 -73.41 52.00 -21.73
CA GLU A 552 -74.77 52.53 -21.57
C GLU A 552 -74.79 53.75 -20.64
N ARG A 553 -74.10 53.68 -19.50
CA ARG A 553 -73.99 54.83 -18.58
C ARG A 553 -73.30 56.03 -19.22
N VAL A 554 -72.25 55.82 -20.01
CA VAL A 554 -71.55 56.87 -20.76
C VAL A 554 -72.48 57.50 -21.80
N GLU A 555 -73.25 56.70 -22.52
CA GLU A 555 -74.24 57.19 -23.50
C GLU A 555 -75.36 58.00 -22.81
N ALA A 556 -75.84 57.56 -21.64
CA ALA A 556 -76.80 58.30 -20.83
C ALA A 556 -76.24 59.63 -20.31
N VAL A 557 -74.98 59.65 -19.84
CA VAL A 557 -74.31 60.89 -19.42
C VAL A 557 -74.12 61.84 -20.60
N LYS A 558 -73.68 61.34 -21.76
CA LYS A 558 -73.58 62.15 -22.99
C LYS A 558 -74.92 62.79 -23.33
N PHE A 559 -76.01 62.02 -23.31
CA PHE A 559 -77.35 62.53 -23.58
C PHE A 559 -77.77 63.62 -22.58
N SER A 560 -77.55 63.40 -21.28
CA SER A 560 -77.80 64.40 -20.24
C SER A 560 -76.98 65.68 -20.45
N THR A 561 -75.68 65.56 -20.76
CA THR A 561 -74.83 66.74 -21.03
C THR A 561 -75.28 67.51 -22.27
N LEU A 562 -75.75 66.82 -23.33
CA LEU A 562 -76.31 67.47 -24.51
C LEU A 562 -77.61 68.20 -24.18
N GLN A 563 -78.48 67.64 -23.33
CA GLN A 563 -79.69 68.32 -22.85
C GLN A 563 -79.35 69.57 -22.05
N TRP A 564 -78.40 69.50 -21.12
CA TRP A 564 -77.92 70.66 -20.36
C TRP A 564 -77.32 71.73 -21.28
N LEU A 565 -76.49 71.33 -22.25
CA LEU A 565 -75.91 72.23 -23.24
C LEU A 565 -77.00 72.96 -24.04
N MET A 566 -77.99 72.23 -24.55
CA MET A 566 -79.14 72.82 -25.24
C MET A 566 -79.92 73.78 -24.35
N GLY A 567 -80.12 73.45 -23.07
CA GLY A 567 -80.75 74.33 -22.08
C GLY A 567 -79.97 75.62 -21.83
N VAL A 568 -78.65 75.53 -21.70
CA VAL A 568 -77.77 76.70 -21.52
C VAL A 568 -77.73 77.56 -22.78
N CYS A 569 -77.59 76.97 -23.98
CA CYS A 569 -77.60 77.70 -25.25
C CYS A 569 -78.94 78.41 -25.51
N THR A 570 -80.08 77.75 -25.24
CA THR A 570 -81.40 78.37 -25.39
C THR A 570 -81.65 79.46 -24.34
N GLY A 571 -81.24 79.25 -23.09
CA GLY A 571 -81.31 80.25 -22.03
C GLY A 571 -80.44 81.48 -22.30
N THR A 572 -79.20 81.29 -22.74
CA THR A 572 -78.30 82.40 -23.13
C THR A 572 -78.82 83.16 -24.34
N ALA A 573 -79.33 82.47 -25.37
CA ALA A 573 -79.98 83.12 -26.51
C ALA A 573 -81.20 83.96 -26.08
N ALA A 574 -82.04 83.45 -25.18
CA ALA A 574 -83.18 84.18 -24.63
C ALA A 574 -82.75 85.43 -23.84
N LEU A 575 -81.69 85.34 -23.03
CA LEU A 575 -81.12 86.49 -22.32
C LEU A 575 -80.54 87.53 -23.28
N ILE A 576 -79.84 87.12 -24.34
CA ILE A 576 -79.32 88.03 -25.38
C ILE A 576 -80.47 88.75 -26.08
N LEU A 577 -81.54 88.04 -26.46
CA LEU A 577 -82.73 88.65 -27.06
C LEU A 577 -83.43 89.61 -26.08
N GLY A 578 -83.50 89.25 -24.80
CA GLY A 578 -84.04 90.11 -23.74
C GLY A 578 -83.22 91.38 -23.53
N ALA A 579 -81.89 91.28 -23.50
CA ALA A 579 -80.98 92.42 -23.40
C ALA A 579 -81.05 93.30 -24.65
N TRP A 580 -81.09 92.71 -25.85
CA TRP A 580 -81.27 93.44 -27.11
C TRP A 580 -82.55 94.29 -27.07
N ARG A 581 -83.66 93.72 -26.59
CA ARG A 581 -84.94 94.43 -26.45
C ARG A 581 -84.92 95.57 -25.42
N LEU A 582 -83.99 95.55 -24.46
CA LEU A 582 -83.85 96.57 -23.42
C LEU A 582 -82.94 97.74 -23.84
N PHE A 583 -82.02 97.50 -24.79
CA PHE A 583 -81.05 98.49 -25.28
C PHE A 583 -81.43 99.17 -26.63
N MET A 584 -82.47 98.68 -27.30
CA MET A 584 -83.14 99.31 -28.46
C MET A 584 -84.49 99.84 -28.03
#